data_AF-K9EP68-F1
#
_entry.id   AF-K9EP68-F1
#
_cell.length_a   1.000
_cell.length_b   1.000
_cell.length_c   1.000
_cell.angle_alpha   90.00
_cell.angle_beta   90.00
_cell.angle_gamma   90.00
#
_symmetry.space_group_name_H-M   'P 1'
#
loop_
_entity.id
_entity.type
_entity.pdbx_description
1 polymer ?
#
loop_
_entity_poly.entity_id
_entity_poly.type
_entity_poly.pdbx_seq_one_letter_code
_entity_poly.pdbx_strand_id
1 'polypeptide(L)' 'MKQALVYLRDYKAGTLTEDENGYTFLYDRDFLQSAHAEAISLTMPLTDKSYKQ' A
#
# COMPACT_ATOMS: atom_id res chain seq x y z
N MET A 1 13.90 -9.62 -5.32
CA MET A 1 12.71 -8.76 -5.16
C MET A 1 11.50 -9.65 -4.99
N LYS A 2 10.79 -9.51 -3.87
CA LYS A 2 9.53 -10.22 -3.61
C LYS A 2 8.42 -9.20 -3.47
N GLN A 3 7.21 -9.58 -3.89
CA GLN A 3 6.04 -8.71 -3.79
C GLN A 3 4.89 -9.44 -3.11
N ALA A 4 4.14 -8.70 -2.32
CA ALA A 4 2.90 -9.15 -1.71
C ALA A 4 1.79 -8.13 -2.00
N LEU A 5 0.61 -8.64 -2.31
CA LEU A 5 -0.59 -7.83 -2.39
C LEU A 5 -1.13 -7.60 -0.98
N VAL A 6 -1.35 -6.34 -0.63
CA VAL A 6 -1.94 -5.97 0.64
C VAL A 6 -3.42 -5.70 0.41
N TYR A 7 -4.27 -6.42 1.14
CA TYR A 7 -5.70 -6.23 1.14
C TYR A 7 -6.14 -5.57 2.44
N LEU A 8 -6.95 -4.52 2.34
CA LEU A 8 -7.71 -4.00 3.46
C LEU A 8 -9.14 -4.53 3.32
N ARG A 9 -9.49 -5.50 4.17
CA ARG A 9 -10.71 -6.30 4.02
C ARG A 9 -10.66 -7.02 2.66
N ASP A 10 -11.61 -6.76 1.77
CA ASP A 10 -11.70 -7.39 0.44
C ASP A 10 -11.12 -6.52 -0.68
N TYR A 11 -10.59 -5.34 -0.37
CA TYR A 11 -10.08 -4.39 -1.36
C TYR A 11 -8.55 -4.45 -1.42
N LYS A 12 -8.00 -4.60 -2.62
CA LYS A 12 -6.55 -4.54 -2.86
C LYS A 12 -6.05 -3.13 -2.59
N ALA A 13 -5.55 -2.89 -1.38
CA ALA A 13 -5.14 -1.57 -0.92
C ALA A 13 -3.81 -1.13 -1.52
N GLY A 14 -2.91 -2.06 -1.83
CA GLY A 14 -1.60 -1.73 -2.36
C GLY A 14 -0.69 -2.93 -2.56
N THR A 15 0.57 -2.64 -2.82
CA THR A 15 1.63 -3.65 -2.99
C THR A 15 2.77 -3.35 -2.03
N LEU A 16 3.18 -4.37 -1.28
CA LEU A 16 4.40 -4.36 -0.49
C LEU A 16 5.52 -5.02 -1.30
N THR A 17 6.64 -4.33 -1.47
CA THR A 17 7.83 -4.84 -2.15
C THR A 17 8.96 -4.96 -1.15
N GLU A 18 9.58 -6.14 -1.11
CA GLU A 18 10.81 -6.42 -0.36
C GLU A 18 11.99 -6.51 -1.34
N ASP A 19 12.99 -5.67 -1.11
CA ASP A 19 14.27 -5.68 -1.82
C ASP A 19 15.46 -5.52 -0.85
N GLU A 20 16.67 -5.39 -1.39
CA GLU A 20 17.92 -5.31 -0.63
C GLU A 20 17.99 -4.06 0.28
N ASN A 21 17.18 -3.04 0.01
CA ASN A 21 17.07 -1.80 0.77
C ASN A 21 15.91 -1.81 1.78
N GLY A 22 15.24 -2.95 1.98
CA GLY A 22 14.15 -3.10 2.93
C GLY A 22 12.78 -3.19 2.27
N TYR A 23 11.79 -2.54 2.88
CA TYR A 23 10.38 -2.66 2.49
C TYR A 23 9.83 -1.34 1.96
N THR A 24 9.18 -1.41 0.81
CA THR A 24 8.46 -0.29 0.22
C THR A 24 7.00 -0.65 0.02
N PHE A 25 6.09 0.18 0.54
CA PHE A 25 4.67 0.05 0.32
C PHE A 25 4.15 1.17 -0.58
N LEU A 26 3.29 0.81 -1.54
CA LEU A 26 2.60 1.75 -2.40
C LEU A 26 1.12 1.39 -2.47
N TYR A 27 0.26 2.39 -2.24
CA TYR A 27 -1.17 2.25 -2.41
C TYR A 27 -1.53 2.00 -3.88
N ASP A 28 -2.54 1.17 -4.10
CA ASP A 28 -3.10 0.94 -5.41
C ASP A 28 -3.91 2.19 -5.85
N ARG A 29 -3.75 2.61 -7.10
CA ARG A 29 -4.38 3.82 -7.62
C ARG A 29 -5.90 3.70 -7.64
N ASP A 30 -6.43 2.53 -7.97
CA ASP A 30 -7.88 2.31 -8.03
C ASP A 30 -8.45 2.28 -6.61
N PHE A 31 -7.70 1.75 -5.64
CA PHE A 31 -8.07 1.83 -4.23
C PHE A 31 -8.12 3.28 -3.74
N LEU A 32 -7.11 4.10 -4.04
CA LEU A 32 -7.08 5.52 -3.66
C LEU A 32 -8.26 6.33 -4.24
N GLN A 33 -8.77 5.96 -5.40
CA GLN A 33 -9.91 6.62 -6.05
C GLN A 33 -11.26 6.01 -5.66
N SER A 34 -11.27 4.90 -4.91
CA SER A 34 -12.49 4.21 -4.52
C SER A 34 -13.16 4.88 -3.32
N ALA A 35 -14.46 4.66 -3.18
CA ALA A 35 -15.21 5.04 -1.98
C ALA A 35 -14.80 4.23 -0.73
N HIS A 36 -13.94 3.22 -0.89
CA HIS A 36 -13.48 2.33 0.18
C HIS A 36 -12.04 2.65 0.63
N ALA A 37 -11.44 3.72 0.09
CA ALA A 37 -10.10 4.14 0.45
C ALA A 37 -10.03 4.48 1.94
N GLU A 38 -9.25 3.70 2.69
CA GLU A 38 -8.94 3.93 4.09
C GLU A 38 -7.46 3.66 4.31
N ALA A 39 -6.82 4.47 5.16
CA ALA A 39 -5.42 4.28 5.47
C ALA A 39 -5.21 2.92 6.17
N ILE A 40 -4.27 2.11 5.67
CA ILE A 40 -3.99 0.78 6.25
C ILE A 40 -3.32 0.87 7.63
N SER A 41 -2.78 2.03 7.98
CA SER A 41 -2.10 2.31 9.25
C SER A 41 -2.12 3.80 9.55
N LEU A 42 -2.06 4.17 10.83
CA LEU A 42 -1.96 5.57 11.28
C LEU A 42 -0.70 6.28 10.78
N THR A 43 0.37 5.54 10.53
CA THR A 43 1.64 6.08 10.02
C THR A 43 1.75 6.03 8.49
N MET A 44 0.73 5.50 7.81
CA MET A 44 0.69 5.37 6.35
C MET A 44 -0.61 5.96 5.79
N PRO A 45 -0.83 7.29 5.91
CA PRO A 45 -2.03 7.94 5.37
C PRO A 45 -2.18 7.73 3.86
N LEU A 46 -3.36 8.01 3.31
CA LEU A 46 -3.62 7.84 1.87
C LEU A 46 -2.79 8.85 1.06
N THR A 47 -1.94 8.32 0.17
CA THR A 47 -1.14 9.10 -0.78
C THR A 47 -0.71 8.21 -1.94
N ASP A 48 -0.45 8.83 -3.08
CA ASP A 48 0.17 8.22 -4.26
C ASP A 48 1.69 8.04 -4.14
N LYS A 49 2.29 8.48 -3.03
CA LYS A 49 3.71 8.31 -2.73
C LYS A 49 3.99 7.00 -2.02
N SER A 50 5.15 6.42 -2.27
CA SER A 50 5.61 5.22 -1.58
C SER A 50 6.04 5.52 -0.15
N TYR A 51 5.71 4.62 0.78
CA TYR A 51 6.27 4.57 2.12
C TYR A 51 7.47 3.63 2.14
N LYS A 52 8.58 4.08 2.73
CA LYS A 52 9.76 3.25 2.98
C LYS A 52 9.90 2.99 4.46
N GLN A 53 10.21 1.74 4.81
CA GLN A 53 10.54 1.29 6.16
C GLN A 53 12.03 1.02 6.26
#